data_AF-A0A0G0MCV2-F1
#
_entry.id   AF-A0A0G0MCV2-F1
#
_cell.length_a   1.000
_cell.length_b   1.000
_cell.length_c   1.000
_cell.angle_alpha   90.00
_cell.angle_beta   90.00
_cell.angle_gamma   90.00
#
_symmetry.space_group_name_H-M   'P 1'
#
loop_
_entity.id
_entity.type
_entity.pdbx_description
1 polymer ?
#
loop_
_entity_poly.entity_id
_entity_poly.type
_entity_poly.pdbx_seq_one_letter_code
_entity_poly.pdbx_strand_id
1 'polypeptide(L)'
;MINPFESAMAQLSKAASFIGKSDPKVTEKLEILKQPQRILNVTIPVKMDNGKIRIFQGYRVQFNNARGPYKGGTRYHPQVEIEEIKALAFWMVFKGPLHQLSDLQLIFRVLTLIPVKRS
;
A
#
# COMPACT_ATOMS: atom_id res chain seq x y z
N MET A 1 -18.29 4.74 -9.14
CA MET A 1 -17.41 3.65 -8.67
C MET A 1 -16.94 4.06 -7.28
N ILE A 2 -17.17 3.27 -6.24
CA ILE A 2 -16.74 3.65 -4.88
C ILE A 2 -15.22 3.53 -4.82
N ASN A 3 -14.54 4.60 -4.44
CA ASN A 3 -13.09 4.60 -4.27
C ASN A 3 -12.70 3.53 -3.23
N PRO A 4 -11.87 2.53 -3.59
CA PRO A 4 -11.48 1.45 -2.67
C PRO A 4 -10.84 1.97 -1.37
N PHE A 5 -10.15 3.11 -1.46
CA PHE A 5 -9.52 3.74 -0.32
C PHE A 5 -10.54 4.38 0.63
N GLU A 6 -11.57 5.04 0.09
CA GLU A 6 -12.65 5.61 0.90
C GLU A 6 -13.43 4.52 1.64
N SER A 7 -13.67 3.38 0.99
CA SER A 7 -14.29 2.21 1.64
C SER A 7 -13.46 1.72 2.82
N ALA A 8 -12.14 1.66 2.66
CA ALA A 8 -11.23 1.26 3.73
C ALA A 8 -11.25 2.28 4.90
N MET A 9 -11.30 3.58 4.61
CA MET A 9 -11.40 4.63 5.62
C MET A 9 -12.73 4.60 6.38
N ALA A 10 -13.85 4.30 5.69
CA ALA A 10 -15.15 4.13 6.33
C ALA A 10 -15.11 2.96 7.33
N GLN A 11 -14.46 1.85 6.97
CA GLN A 11 -14.28 0.72 7.87
C GLN A 11 -13.37 1.05 9.06
N LEU A 12 -12.30 1.82 8.84
CA LEU A 12 -11.45 2.32 9.93
C LEU A 12 -12.24 3.17 10.93
N SER A 13 -13.05 4.11 10.42
CA SER A 13 -13.87 5.00 11.26
C SER A 13 -14.92 4.20 12.08
N LYS A 14 -15.51 3.17 11.47
CA LYS A 14 -16.41 2.24 12.15
C LYS A 14 -15.69 1.41 13.21
N ALA A 15 -14.48 0.92 12.94
CA ALA A 15 -13.68 0.22 13.95
C ALA A 15 -13.31 1.15 15.12
N ALA A 16 -12.97 2.40 14.82
CA ALA A 16 -12.62 3.41 15.79
C ALA A 16 -13.76 3.74 16.78
N SER A 17 -15.04 3.62 16.38
CA SER A 17 -16.14 3.83 17.32
C SER A 17 -16.21 2.78 18.44
N PHE A 18 -15.61 1.60 18.25
CA PHE A 18 -15.56 0.56 19.28
C PHE A 18 -14.39 0.69 20.25
N ILE A 19 -13.34 1.45 19.91
CA ILE A 19 -12.08 1.51 20.68
C ILE A 19 -12.10 2.60 21.78
N GLY A 20 -13.22 3.30 21.97
CA GLY A 20 -13.32 4.37 22.97
C GLY A 20 -12.55 5.61 22.54
N LYS A 21 -13.24 6.50 21.80
CA LYS A 21 -12.68 7.77 21.28
C LYS A 21 -12.26 8.79 22.35
N SER A 22 -12.48 8.46 23.62
CA SER A 22 -12.26 9.37 24.75
C SER A 22 -10.79 9.53 25.13
N ASP A 23 -9.90 8.62 24.72
CA ASP A 23 -8.45 8.78 24.93
C ASP A 23 -7.84 9.62 23.78
N PRO A 24 -7.25 10.79 24.08
CA PRO A 24 -6.58 11.63 23.09
C PRO A 24 -5.51 10.88 22.28
N LYS A 25 -4.79 9.94 22.91
CA LYS A 25 -3.74 9.15 22.26
C LYS A 25 -4.29 8.19 21.21
N VAL A 26 -5.52 7.72 21.39
CA VAL A 26 -6.20 6.85 20.41
C VAL A 26 -6.61 7.67 19.20
N THR A 27 -7.14 8.86 19.42
CA THR A 27 -7.56 9.78 18.34
C THR A 27 -6.37 10.21 17.48
N GLU A 28 -5.24 10.57 18.10
CA GLU A 28 -4.00 10.91 17.36
C GLU A 28 -3.49 9.75 16.50
N LYS A 29 -3.47 8.53 17.06
CA LYS A 29 -3.06 7.33 16.31
C LYS A 29 -4.00 7.02 15.15
N LEU A 30 -5.30 7.26 15.31
CA LEU A 30 -6.28 7.07 14.24
C LEU A 30 -6.05 8.03 13.09
N GLU A 31 -5.70 9.29 13.35
CA GLU A 31 -5.33 10.24 12.29
C GLU A 31 -4.08 9.79 11.53
N ILE A 32 -3.06 9.27 12.23
CA ILE A 32 -1.86 8.71 11.60
C ILE A 32 -2.20 7.51 10.72
N LEU A 33 -3.16 6.67 11.13
CA LEU A 33 -3.59 5.48 10.38
C LEU A 33 -4.48 5.80 9.17
N LYS A 34 -4.96 7.04 9.00
CA LYS A 34 -5.71 7.44 7.82
C LYS A 34 -4.83 7.76 6.62
N GLN A 35 -3.54 8.04 6.83
CA GLN A 35 -2.64 8.44 5.76
C GLN A 35 -1.45 7.47 5.61
N PRO A 36 -1.05 7.14 4.38
CA PRO A 36 0.18 6.40 4.16
C PRO A 36 1.39 7.25 4.53
N GLN A 37 2.35 6.67 5.25
CA GLN A 37 3.60 7.34 5.62
C GLN A 37 4.46 7.76 4.43
N ARG A 38 4.44 7.01 3.32
CA ARG A 38 5.17 7.37 2.10
C ARG A 38 4.52 6.80 0.85
N ILE A 39 4.52 7.59 -0.22
CA ILE A 39 4.14 7.16 -1.56
C ILE A 39 5.31 7.47 -2.49
N LEU A 40 5.82 6.48 -3.20
CA LEU A 40 6.85 6.66 -4.22
C LEU A 40 6.23 6.42 -5.59
N ASN A 41 6.40 7.39 -6.47
CA ASN A 41 6.01 7.31 -7.87
C ASN A 41 7.30 7.25 -8.69
N VAL A 42 7.44 6.22 -9.50
CA VAL A 42 8.64 5.97 -10.29
C VAL A 42 8.25 5.81 -11.76
N THR A 43 9.05 6.38 -12.64
CA THR A 43 8.90 6.23 -14.08
C THR A 43 10.03 5.33 -14.57
N ILE A 44 9.69 4.22 -15.21
CA ILE A 44 10.64 3.17 -15.59
C ILE A 44 10.62 3.06 -17.12
N PRO A 45 11.60 3.65 -17.82
CA PRO A 45 11.77 3.44 -19.25
C PRO A 45 12.36 2.05 -19.51
N VAL A 46 11.71 1.28 -20.38
CA VAL A 46 12.14 -0.08 -20.75
C VAL A 46 12.31 -0.12 -22.26
N LYS A 47 13.49 -0.58 -22.69
CA LYS A 47 13.73 -0.90 -24.10
C LYS A 47 13.09 -2.25 -24.41
N MET A 48 12.16 -2.24 -25.36
CA MET A 48 11.44 -3.42 -25.81
C MET A 48 12.29 -4.22 -26.81
N ASP A 49 11.94 -5.48 -27.02
CA ASP A 49 12.63 -6.37 -27.98
C ASP A 49 12.57 -5.84 -29.42
N ASN A 50 11.54 -5.06 -29.76
CA ASN A 50 11.40 -4.39 -31.05
C ASN A 50 12.21 -3.08 -31.19
N GLY A 51 13.09 -2.79 -30.24
CA GLY A 51 13.94 -1.60 -30.21
C GLY A 51 13.24 -0.31 -29.75
N LYS A 52 11.92 -0.30 -29.57
CA LYS A 52 11.18 0.88 -29.09
C LYS A 52 11.33 1.03 -27.57
N ILE A 53 11.37 2.26 -27.08
CA ILE A 53 11.30 2.55 -25.63
C ILE A 53 9.84 2.67 -25.23
N ARG A 54 9.44 1.95 -24.19
CA ARG A 54 8.15 2.15 -23.51
C ARG A 54 8.39 2.66 -22.10
N ILE A 55 7.56 3.61 -21.70
CA ILE A 55 7.61 4.20 -20.37
C ILE A 55 6.51 3.54 -19.53
N PHE A 56 6.90 3.01 -18.38
CA PHE A 56 5.97 2.44 -17.41
C PHE A 56 5.94 3.29 -16.15
N GLN A 57 4.76 3.53 -15.62
CA GLN A 57 4.59 4.16 -14.32
C GLN A 57 4.51 3.08 -13.26
N GLY A 58 5.17 3.33 -12.14
CA GLY A 58 5.13 2.47 -10.98
C GLY A 58 4.90 3.23 -9.69
N TYR A 59 4.19 2.55 -8.78
CA TYR A 59 3.80 3.09 -7.49
C TYR A 59 4.23 2.15 -6.38
N ARG A 60 4.76 2.72 -5.29
CA ARG A 60 5.02 2.03 -4.01
C ARG A 60 4.37 2.83 -2.90
N VAL A 61 3.35 2.26 -2.28
CA VAL A 61 2.74 2.84 -1.07
C VAL A 61 3.28 2.12 0.16
N GLN A 62 3.82 2.91 1.09
CA GLN A 62 4.31 2.49 2.40
C GLN A 62 3.35 3.07 3.44
N PHE A 63 2.48 2.22 3.97
CA PHE A 63 1.35 2.70 4.75
C PHE A 63 1.71 2.98 6.22
N ASN A 64 2.22 1.99 6.94
CA ASN A 64 2.62 2.13 8.34
C ASN A 64 3.78 1.17 8.70
N ASN A 65 4.77 1.66 9.45
CA ASN A 65 5.94 0.90 9.92
C ASN A 65 6.00 0.72 11.46
N ALA A 66 4.92 0.99 12.18
CA ALA A 66 4.93 0.95 13.65
C ALA A 66 5.26 -0.43 14.23
N ARG A 67 5.01 -1.51 13.47
CA ARG A 67 5.28 -2.90 13.86
C ARG A 67 6.52 -3.49 13.18
N GLY A 68 7.34 -2.67 12.54
CA GLY A 68 8.51 -3.10 11.78
C GLY A 68 8.53 -2.60 10.33
N PRO A 69 9.49 -3.06 9.52
CA PRO A 69 9.66 -2.58 8.15
C PRO A 69 8.43 -2.84 7.26
N TYR A 70 8.20 -1.96 6.28
CA TYR A 70 7.07 -2.07 5.36
C TYR A 70 7.10 -3.38 4.55
N LYS A 71 6.00 -4.14 4.58
CA LYS A 71 5.85 -5.42 3.88
C LYS A 71 4.69 -5.40 2.89
N GLY A 72 4.92 -5.87 1.67
CA GLY A 72 3.91 -5.96 0.61
C GLY A 72 4.55 -6.38 -0.71
N GLY A 73 3.85 -7.19 -1.52
CA GLY A 73 4.37 -7.78 -2.77
C GLY A 73 4.03 -6.97 -4.03
N THR A 74 4.94 -6.99 -5.02
CA THR A 74 4.73 -6.30 -6.31
C THR A 74 3.58 -6.90 -7.11
N ARG A 75 2.71 -6.04 -7.63
CA ARG A 75 1.68 -6.44 -8.60
C ARG A 75 2.00 -5.85 -9.97
N TYR A 76 1.60 -6.56 -11.00
CA TYR A 76 1.78 -6.18 -12.39
C TYR A 76 0.38 -6.18 -13.00
N HIS A 77 -0.23 -5.01 -13.15
CA HIS A 77 -1.56 -4.88 -13.74
C HIS A 77 -1.59 -3.68 -14.71
N PRO A 78 -2.16 -3.83 -15.92
CA PRO A 78 -2.16 -2.77 -16.93
C PRO A 78 -3.06 -1.59 -16.58
N GLN A 79 -4.04 -1.79 -15.69
CA GLN A 79 -4.95 -0.76 -15.18
C GLN A 79 -4.82 -0.70 -13.67
N VAL A 80 -3.82 0.03 -13.17
CA VAL A 80 -3.64 0.20 -11.73
C VAL A 80 -3.87 1.66 -11.37
N GLU A 81 -4.73 1.90 -10.39
CA GLU A 81 -4.98 3.22 -9.83
C GLU A 81 -4.29 3.37 -8.47
N ILE A 82 -3.83 4.58 -8.15
CA ILE A 82 -3.11 4.83 -6.90
C ILE A 82 -4.02 4.60 -5.67
N GLU A 83 -5.31 4.87 -5.82
CA GLU A 83 -6.37 4.62 -4.83
C GLU A 83 -6.46 3.14 -4.46
N GLU A 84 -6.45 2.26 -5.46
CA GLU A 84 -6.47 0.81 -5.25
C GLU A 84 -5.22 0.35 -4.48
N ILE A 85 -4.04 0.86 -4.86
CA ILE A 85 -2.78 0.51 -4.20
C ILE A 85 -2.76 1.01 -2.75
N LYS A 86 -3.29 2.21 -2.48
CA LYS A 86 -3.44 2.73 -1.11
C LYS A 86 -4.38 1.85 -0.28
N ALA A 87 -5.51 1.44 -0.84
CA ALA A 87 -6.46 0.57 -0.17
C ALA A 87 -5.85 -0.80 0.16
N LEU A 88 -5.13 -1.40 -0.80
CA LEU A 88 -4.41 -2.66 -0.58
C LEU A 88 -3.32 -2.51 0.49
N ALA A 89 -2.55 -1.43 0.45
CA ALA A 89 -1.52 -1.16 1.45
C ALA A 89 -2.11 -0.97 2.86
N PHE A 90 -3.26 -0.31 2.97
CA PHE A 90 -4.01 -0.19 4.22
C PHE A 90 -4.41 -1.57 4.76
N TRP A 91 -5.04 -2.42 3.94
CA TRP A 91 -5.47 -3.76 4.37
C TRP A 91 -4.32 -4.64 4.83
N MET A 92 -3.13 -4.48 4.24
CA MET A 92 -1.94 -5.22 4.64
C MET A 92 -1.44 -4.87 6.05
N VAL A 93 -1.70 -3.65 6.54
CA VAL A 93 -1.38 -3.26 7.93
C VAL A 93 -2.21 -4.07 8.92
N PHE A 94 -3.48 -4.30 8.63
CA PHE A 94 -4.40 -5.04 9.51
C PHE A 94 -4.30 -6.56 9.35
N LYS A 95 -3.91 -7.05 8.16
CA LYS A 95 -3.75 -8.49 7.89
C LYS A 95 -2.51 -9.11 8.55
N GLY A 96 -1.50 -8.31 8.89
CA GLY A 96 -0.22 -8.80 9.42
C GLY A 96 -0.39 -9.71 10.65
N PRO A 97 0.34 -10.84 10.76
CA PRO A 97 0.16 -11.79 11.85
C PRO A 97 0.48 -11.14 13.19
N LEU A 98 -0.32 -11.46 14.22
CA LEU A 98 -0.03 -11.11 15.61
C LEU A 98 1.18 -11.87 16.19
N HIS A 99 1.82 -12.75 15.41
CA HIS A 99 2.85 -13.66 15.90
C HIS A 99 4.20 -12.95 16.10
N GLN A 100 4.53 -12.76 17.37
CA GLN A 100 5.82 -12.54 18.02
C GLN A 100 7.08 -12.38 17.12
N LEU A 101 7.56 -11.15 17.09
CA LEU A 101 8.93 -10.59 17.05
C LEU A 101 10.23 -11.43 16.83
N SER A 102 10.27 -12.74 16.56
CA SER A 102 11.54 -13.49 16.58
C SER A 102 12.10 -14.01 15.25
N ASP A 103 11.37 -14.00 14.13
CA ASP A 103 11.93 -14.56 12.88
C ASP A 103 12.11 -13.54 11.76
N LEU A 104 13.40 -13.32 11.45
CA LEU A 104 13.99 -13.13 10.12
C LEU A 104 13.42 -12.00 9.24
N GLN A 105 14.32 -11.04 8.99
CA GLN A 105 14.60 -10.44 7.68
C GLN A 105 13.67 -10.88 6.55
N LEU A 106 12.74 -10.03 6.11
CA LEU A 106 12.07 -10.27 4.84
C LEU A 106 11.78 -8.96 4.09
N ILE A 107 12.78 -8.65 3.25
CA ILE A 107 12.83 -7.69 2.15
C ILE A 107 11.59 -7.82 1.26
N PHE A 108 10.80 -6.76 1.05
CA PHE A 108 9.83 -6.75 -0.07
C PHE A 108 9.58 -5.38 -0.71
N ARG A 109 9.88 -5.32 -2.02
CA ARG A 109 9.56 -4.31 -3.03
C ARG A 109 8.08 -4.41 -3.46
N VAL A 110 7.40 -3.29 -3.65
CA VAL A 110 6.18 -3.13 -4.50
C VAL A 110 6.65 -2.07 -5.46
N LEU A 111 7.42 -2.50 -6.45
CA LEU A 111 7.71 -1.66 -7.59
C LEU A 111 6.67 -2.09 -8.61
N THR A 112 5.45 -1.56 -8.50
CA THR A 112 4.37 -1.92 -9.43
C THR A 112 4.87 -1.53 -10.81
N LEU A 113 5.23 -2.50 -11.64
CA LEU A 113 5.71 -2.28 -12.99
C LEU A 113 4.56 -2.71 -13.89
N ILE A 114 4.17 -1.86 -14.83
CA ILE A 114 3.15 -2.22 -15.83
C ILE A 114 3.77 -3.33 -16.70
N PRO A 115 3.23 -4.56 -16.73
CA PRO A 115 3.78 -5.59 -17.60
C PRO A 115 3.32 -5.34 -19.03
N VAL A 116 4.29 -5.47 -19.92
CA VAL A 116 4.17 -5.58 -21.36
C VAL A 116 3.10 -6.63 -21.72
N LYS A 117 2.12 -6.24 -22.53
CA LYS A 117 1.35 -7.17 -23.35
C LYS A 117 2.37 -7.92 -24.22
N ARG A 118 2.73 -9.16 -23.84
CA ARG A 118 3.45 -10.06 -24.75
C ARG A 118 2.57 -10.20 -25.99
N SER A 119 3.23 -10.03 -27.15
CA SER A 119 2.74 -10.20 -28.51
C SER A 119 1.62 -11.22 -28.64
#